data_AF-R7SPS2-F1
#
_entry.id   AF-R7SPS2-F1
#
_cell.length_a   1.000
_cell.length_b   1.000
_cell.length_c   1.000
_cell.angle_alpha   90.00
_cell.angle_beta   90.00
_cell.angle_gamma   90.00
#
_symmetry.space_group_name_H-M   'P 1'
#
loop_
_entity.id
_entity.type
_entity.pdbx_description
1 polymer ?
#
loop_
_entity_poly.entity_id
_entity_poly.type
_entity_poly.pdbx_seq_one_letter_code
_entity_poly.pdbx_strand_id
1 'polypeptide(L)'
;TPPGLPQGPGGPPQGGGPPQGPGGPPQDGGPPQGGGPPPGGGPPQGPGRPPPMAPLGAPGIVAGRTKVRAPNVFDGDRDNLHTFLNELFLFFEARPADYATDQSRIVTALTFMDRPKVIAWKDGYIAQARRNGWNTWNTFETVLQQTFQPIEEAATAASKL
;
A
#
# COMPACT_ATOMS: atom_id res chain seq x y z
N THR A 1 -16.44 -37.67 -57.47
CA THR A 1 -16.38 -38.74 -56.45
C THR A 1 -15.04 -38.66 -55.74
N PRO A 2 -14.96 -38.17 -54.50
CA PRO A 2 -13.83 -38.45 -53.62
C PRO A 2 -14.06 -39.81 -52.91
N PRO A 3 -13.03 -40.67 -52.78
CA PRO A 3 -13.15 -41.90 -51.98
C PRO A 3 -13.13 -41.59 -50.48
N GLY A 4 -14.00 -42.30 -49.74
CA GLY A 4 -14.29 -42.12 -48.32
C GLY A 4 -13.33 -42.79 -47.33
N LEU A 5 -13.52 -42.39 -46.07
CA LEU A 5 -12.83 -42.73 -44.82
C LEU A 5 -12.95 -44.21 -44.39
N PRO A 6 -12.21 -44.63 -43.34
CA PRO A 6 -12.94 -44.87 -42.08
C PRO A 6 -12.26 -44.34 -40.80
N GLN A 7 -13.12 -43.92 -39.88
CA GLN A 7 -12.85 -43.52 -38.49
C GLN A 7 -12.44 -44.74 -37.63
N GLY A 8 -11.50 -44.54 -36.70
CA GLY A 8 -11.22 -45.46 -35.59
C GLY A 8 -11.71 -44.87 -34.25
N PRO A 9 -12.39 -45.65 -33.39
CA PRO A 9 -12.86 -45.20 -32.07
C PRO A 9 -12.01 -45.74 -30.90
N GLY A 10 -11.99 -44.99 -29.80
CA GLY A 10 -11.60 -45.46 -28.45
C GLY A 10 -10.58 -44.53 -27.78
N GLY A 11 -10.77 -43.99 -26.58
CA GLY A 11 -11.83 -44.00 -25.58
C GLY A 11 -11.24 -43.33 -24.30
N PRO A 12 -12.00 -42.58 -23.48
CA PRO A 12 -11.53 -42.08 -22.18
C PRO A 12 -12.12 -42.94 -21.02
N PRO A 13 -12.03 -42.53 -19.75
CA PRO A 13 -10.87 -42.46 -18.84
C PRO A 13 -11.04 -43.43 -17.64
N GLN A 14 -9.95 -43.89 -17.01
CA GLN A 14 -10.00 -44.56 -15.70
C GLN A 14 -8.74 -44.13 -14.93
N GLY A 15 -8.72 -43.72 -13.67
CA GLY A 15 -9.67 -43.83 -12.57
C GLY A 15 -8.86 -44.07 -11.29
N GLY A 16 -9.17 -43.39 -10.18
CA GLY A 16 -8.69 -43.77 -8.83
C GLY A 16 -7.92 -42.68 -8.07
N GLY A 17 -8.56 -42.12 -7.04
CA GLY A 17 -7.92 -41.31 -6.00
C GLY A 17 -7.10 -42.15 -4.99
N PRO A 18 -6.51 -41.50 -3.96
CA PRO A 18 -5.47 -42.07 -3.08
C PRO A 18 -6.10 -42.90 -1.94
N PRO A 19 -5.36 -43.78 -1.24
CA PRO A 19 -4.68 -43.33 -0.01
C PRO A 19 -3.47 -44.17 0.49
N GLN A 20 -2.91 -43.71 1.62
CA GLN A 20 -2.13 -44.42 2.67
C GLN A 20 -0.60 -44.46 2.54
N GLY A 21 0.04 -43.66 3.41
CA GLY A 21 1.46 -43.79 3.73
C GLY A 21 1.73 -44.79 4.87
N PRO A 22 3.01 -45.06 5.17
CA PRO A 22 3.48 -45.62 6.44
C PRO A 22 4.23 -44.53 7.23
N GLY A 23 3.88 -44.21 8.48
CA GLY A 23 4.17 -45.04 9.65
C GLY A 23 5.14 -44.28 10.57
N GLY A 24 4.61 -43.49 11.52
CA GLY A 24 5.41 -42.83 12.56
C GLY A 24 5.69 -43.79 13.73
N PRO A 25 6.86 -43.72 14.39
CA PRO A 25 7.13 -44.50 15.59
C PRO A 25 6.44 -43.95 16.86
N PRO A 26 6.31 -44.79 17.92
CA PRO A 26 5.22 -44.72 18.90
C PRO A 26 5.41 -43.72 20.05
N GLN A 27 4.28 -43.27 20.59
CA GLN A 27 4.18 -42.62 21.90
C GLN A 27 4.08 -43.71 22.98
N ASP A 28 5.09 -43.81 23.84
CA ASP A 28 5.00 -44.61 25.07
C ASP A 28 4.54 -43.73 26.24
N GLY A 29 3.47 -44.18 26.90
CA GLY A 29 2.83 -43.54 28.04
C GLY A 29 3.57 -43.73 29.37
N GLY A 30 3.28 -42.84 30.33
CA GLY A 30 3.88 -42.74 31.69
C GLY A 30 3.53 -43.87 32.66
N PRO A 31 3.74 -43.73 33.99
CA PRO A 31 2.77 -42.99 34.83
C PRO A 31 3.42 -42.34 36.12
N PRO A 32 2.73 -42.10 37.27
CA PRO A 32 2.48 -40.75 37.83
C PRO A 32 3.09 -40.55 39.24
N GLN A 33 2.62 -39.52 39.96
CA GLN A 33 2.83 -39.18 41.39
C GLN A 33 3.97 -38.18 41.62
N GLY A 34 3.84 -37.08 42.35
CA GLY A 34 2.80 -36.55 43.23
C GLY A 34 3.45 -35.47 44.11
N GLY A 35 2.69 -34.42 44.46
CA GLY A 35 2.95 -33.54 45.62
C GLY A 35 4.16 -32.58 45.57
N GLY A 36 3.91 -31.26 45.59
CA GLY A 36 4.83 -30.31 46.24
C GLY A 36 4.58 -30.26 47.76
N PRO A 37 5.11 -29.28 48.55
CA PRO A 37 6.25 -28.35 48.40
C PRO A 37 7.31 -28.63 49.56
N PRO A 38 8.27 -27.79 50.04
CA PRO A 38 8.37 -26.31 50.11
C PRO A 38 9.71 -25.68 49.60
N PRO A 39 9.81 -24.33 49.56
CA PRO A 39 10.95 -23.61 49.02
C PRO A 39 12.00 -23.31 50.11
N GLY A 40 13.28 -23.48 49.79
CA GLY A 40 14.37 -23.22 50.72
C GLY A 40 15.56 -22.51 50.08
N GLY A 41 15.77 -21.25 50.46
CA GLY A 41 17.10 -20.67 50.67
C GLY A 41 17.81 -20.00 49.49
N GLY A 42 17.39 -18.78 49.12
CA GLY A 42 18.26 -17.81 48.44
C GLY A 42 19.00 -16.92 49.46
N PRO A 43 20.26 -16.50 49.21
CA PRO A 43 21.09 -15.75 50.16
C PRO A 43 20.60 -14.30 50.41
N PRO A 44 21.01 -13.65 51.51
CA PRO A 44 20.39 -12.42 52.01
C PRO A 44 20.75 -11.20 51.15
N GLN A 45 19.75 -10.50 50.63
CA GLN A 45 19.95 -9.21 49.97
C GLN A 45 20.13 -8.11 51.02
N GLY A 46 21.30 -7.47 51.01
CA GLY A 46 21.61 -6.28 51.81
C GLY A 46 20.74 -5.06 51.45
N PRO A 47 20.92 -3.93 52.16
CA PRO A 47 19.92 -2.87 52.22
C PRO A 47 19.77 -2.11 50.89
N GLY A 48 18.56 -2.17 50.34
CA GLY A 48 17.89 -1.14 49.55
C GLY A 48 18.67 -0.46 48.43
N ARG A 49 18.72 -1.08 47.25
CA ARG A 49 18.89 -0.30 46.00
C ARG A 49 17.53 0.26 45.60
N PRO A 50 17.36 1.59 45.41
CA PRO A 50 16.14 2.11 44.81
C PRO A 50 16.00 1.56 43.37
N PRO A 51 14.77 1.31 42.89
CA PRO A 51 14.55 0.77 41.56
C PRO A 51 15.15 1.71 40.49
N PRO A 52 15.62 1.17 39.35
CA PRO A 52 16.02 2.02 38.24
C PRO A 52 14.80 2.82 37.78
N MET A 53 14.90 4.15 37.82
CA MET A 53 13.95 5.02 37.15
C MET A 53 14.01 4.71 35.65
N ALA A 54 12.96 4.05 35.14
CA ALA A 54 12.69 4.08 33.70
C ALA A 54 12.61 5.56 33.28
N PRO A 55 13.17 5.96 32.13
CA PRO A 55 12.98 7.31 31.65
C PRO A 55 11.48 7.56 31.54
N LEU A 56 11.02 8.63 32.21
CA LEU A 56 9.69 9.20 32.10
C LEU A 56 9.26 9.11 30.64
N GLY A 57 8.18 8.37 30.37
CA GLY A 57 7.59 8.32 29.05
C GLY A 57 7.41 9.75 28.56
N ALA A 58 8.11 10.11 27.47
CA ALA A 58 7.71 11.25 26.68
C ALA A 58 6.21 11.08 26.42
N PRO A 59 5.38 12.14 26.52
CA PRO A 59 4.00 12.06 26.09
C PRO A 59 4.04 11.53 24.66
N GLY A 60 3.63 10.27 24.50
CA GLY A 60 3.29 9.73 23.21
C GLY A 60 2.15 10.63 22.79
N ILE A 61 2.46 11.63 21.97
CA ILE A 61 1.45 12.31 21.21
C ILE A 61 0.96 11.20 20.30
N VAL A 62 -0.07 10.49 20.77
CA VAL A 62 -1.02 9.85 19.89
C VAL A 62 -1.55 11.01 19.08
N ALA A 63 -0.81 11.32 18.00
CA ALA A 63 -1.24 12.24 16.99
C ALA A 63 -2.50 11.59 16.45
N GLY A 64 -3.64 12.01 17.03
CA GLY A 64 -4.95 11.58 16.59
C GLY A 64 -4.95 11.85 15.11
N ARG A 65 -5.00 10.78 14.30
CA ARG A 65 -4.91 10.88 12.86
C ARG A 65 -6.10 11.75 12.44
N THR A 66 -5.86 13.02 12.13
CA THR A 66 -6.94 13.94 11.78
C THR A 66 -7.73 13.30 10.64
N LYS A 67 -9.02 13.10 10.86
CA LYS A 67 -9.90 12.42 9.91
C LYS A 67 -10.24 13.42 8.81
N VAL A 68 -9.28 13.65 7.94
CA VAL A 68 -9.43 14.46 6.74
C VAL A 68 -10.04 13.61 5.65
N ARG A 69 -11.05 14.19 5.00
CA ARG A 69 -11.77 13.60 3.88
C ARG A 69 -10.77 13.27 2.77
N ALA A 70 -10.90 12.08 2.18
CA ALA A 70 -10.11 11.72 1.01
C ALA A 70 -10.50 12.62 -0.18
N PRO A 71 -9.54 13.04 -1.02
CA PRO A 71 -9.83 13.73 -2.27
C PRO A 71 -10.82 12.96 -3.13
N ASN A 72 -11.62 13.67 -3.90
CA ASN A 72 -12.46 13.03 -4.91
C ASN A 72 -11.59 12.46 -6.03
N VAL A 73 -12.08 11.39 -6.67
CA VAL A 73 -11.41 10.81 -7.83
C VAL A 73 -11.42 11.85 -8.96
N PHE A 74 -10.24 12.21 -9.45
CA PHE A 74 -10.09 13.10 -10.59
C PHE A 74 -10.45 12.36 -11.87
N ASP A 75 -11.37 12.95 -12.63
CA ASP A 75 -11.91 12.38 -13.85
C ASP A 75 -11.26 12.89 -15.14
N GLY A 76 -10.31 13.81 -15.01
CA GLY A 76 -9.71 14.50 -16.14
C GLY A 76 -10.52 15.70 -16.61
N ASP A 77 -11.61 16.04 -15.90
CA ASP A 77 -12.36 17.24 -16.18
C ASP A 77 -11.62 18.47 -15.68
N ARG A 78 -11.59 19.49 -16.51
CA ARG A 78 -10.79 20.70 -16.32
C ARG A 78 -11.32 21.53 -15.16
N ASP A 79 -12.64 21.61 -15.05
CA ASP A 79 -13.33 22.37 -14.01
C ASP A 79 -13.07 21.76 -12.62
N ASN A 80 -12.77 20.47 -12.58
CA ASN A 80 -12.49 19.72 -11.37
C ASN A 80 -11.01 19.70 -10.98
N LEU A 81 -10.09 20.11 -11.86
CA LEU A 81 -8.65 20.02 -11.61
C LEU A 81 -8.22 20.92 -10.44
N HIS A 82 -8.69 22.16 -10.41
CA HIS A 82 -8.36 23.09 -9.34
C HIS A 82 -8.91 22.59 -7.99
N THR A 83 -10.14 22.10 -7.97
CA THR A 83 -10.75 21.47 -6.79
C THR A 83 -9.93 20.28 -6.31
N PHE A 84 -9.52 19.40 -7.23
CA PHE A 84 -8.71 18.22 -6.93
C PHE A 84 -7.35 18.57 -6.32
N LEU A 85 -6.63 19.56 -6.87
CA LEU A 85 -5.36 20.03 -6.32
C LEU A 85 -5.53 20.63 -4.91
N ASN A 86 -6.58 21.40 -4.68
CA ASN A 86 -6.88 21.94 -3.36
C ASN A 86 -7.22 20.85 -2.34
N GLU A 87 -7.99 19.83 -2.74
CA GLU A 87 -8.28 18.68 -1.88
C GLU A 87 -7.00 17.90 -1.54
N LEU A 88 -6.08 17.71 -2.49
CA LEU A 88 -4.78 17.09 -2.24
C LEU A 88 -3.90 17.93 -1.30
N PHE A 89 -3.84 19.25 -1.50
CA PHE A 89 -3.11 20.16 -0.62
C PHE A 89 -3.58 20.00 0.82
N LEU A 90 -4.89 20.10 1.07
CA LEU A 90 -5.47 19.93 2.41
C LEU A 90 -5.21 18.52 2.98
N PHE A 91 -5.26 17.49 2.13
CA PHE A 91 -5.02 16.11 2.53
C PHE A 91 -3.56 15.88 2.97
N PHE A 92 -2.59 16.52 2.31
CA PHE A 92 -1.18 16.44 2.67
C PHE A 92 -0.87 17.26 3.93
N GLU A 93 -1.39 18.48 4.02
CA GLU A 93 -1.22 19.35 5.20
C GLU A 93 -1.80 18.74 6.48
N ALA A 94 -2.82 17.90 6.35
CA ALA A 94 -3.39 17.18 7.47
C ALA A 94 -2.51 16.04 8.02
N ARG A 95 -1.59 15.53 7.20
CA ARG A 95 -0.70 14.40 7.55
C ARG A 95 0.70 14.64 6.98
N PRO A 96 1.39 15.71 7.39
CA PRO A 96 2.64 16.13 6.75
C PRO A 96 3.75 15.07 6.90
N ALA A 97 3.72 14.28 7.99
CA ALA A 97 4.65 13.17 8.19
C ALA A 97 4.45 12.02 7.18
N ASP A 98 3.20 11.72 6.80
CA ASP A 98 2.88 10.67 5.82
C ASP A 98 3.22 11.12 4.38
N TYR A 99 3.26 12.44 4.14
CA TYR A 99 3.45 13.06 2.82
C TYR A 99 4.65 14.02 2.77
N ALA A 100 5.72 13.66 3.47
CA ALA A 100 6.91 14.49 3.63
C ALA A 100 7.77 14.62 2.36
N THR A 101 7.60 13.72 1.39
CA THR A 101 8.41 13.69 0.15
C THR A 101 7.57 13.99 -1.08
N ASP A 102 8.17 14.60 -2.10
CA ASP A 102 7.52 14.82 -3.40
C ASP A 102 6.95 13.52 -3.97
N GLN A 103 7.74 12.44 -3.92
CA GLN A 103 7.31 11.12 -4.37
C GLN A 103 6.03 10.67 -3.65
N SER A 104 5.95 10.78 -2.32
CA SER A 104 4.76 10.36 -1.57
C SER A 104 3.51 11.14 -1.96
N ARG A 105 3.66 12.44 -2.26
CA ARG A 105 2.56 13.29 -2.74
C ARG A 105 2.13 12.90 -4.15
N ILE A 106 3.08 12.74 -5.08
CA ILE A 106 2.82 12.36 -6.47
C ILE A 106 2.14 11.00 -6.54
N VAL A 107 2.69 9.97 -5.87
CA VAL A 107 2.11 8.62 -5.86
C VAL A 107 0.68 8.66 -5.34
N THR A 108 0.42 9.43 -4.28
CA THR A 108 -0.92 9.58 -3.72
C THR A 108 -1.86 10.26 -4.71
N ALA A 109 -1.46 11.35 -5.35
CA ALA A 109 -2.27 12.02 -6.38
C ALA A 109 -2.65 11.07 -7.52
N LEU A 110 -1.70 10.27 -8.01
CA LEU A 110 -1.95 9.27 -9.08
C LEU A 110 -2.95 8.19 -8.65
N THR A 111 -3.02 7.84 -7.35
CA THR A 111 -4.01 6.87 -6.86
C THR A 111 -5.45 7.36 -6.94
N PHE A 112 -5.65 8.69 -6.95
CA PHE A 112 -6.97 9.30 -7.14
C PHE A 112 -7.29 9.61 -8.61
N MET A 113 -6.42 9.22 -9.56
CA MET A 113 -6.63 9.38 -11.00
C MET A 113 -7.02 8.05 -11.64
N ASP A 114 -8.26 7.65 -11.49
CA ASP A 114 -8.72 6.31 -11.89
C ASP A 114 -9.88 6.31 -12.89
N ARG A 115 -10.05 7.39 -13.63
CA ARG A 115 -11.05 7.47 -14.70
C ARG A 115 -10.45 7.18 -16.07
N PRO A 116 -11.24 6.67 -17.03
CA PRO A 116 -10.75 6.30 -18.36
C PRO A 116 -10.00 7.44 -19.08
N LYS A 117 -10.43 8.69 -18.91
CA LYS A 117 -9.80 9.86 -19.55
C LYS A 117 -8.39 10.16 -19.03
N VAL A 118 -8.08 9.80 -17.78
CA VAL A 118 -6.79 10.11 -17.13
C VAL A 118 -5.85 8.92 -17.05
N ILE A 119 -6.36 7.69 -17.19
CA ILE A 119 -5.57 6.46 -17.07
C ILE A 119 -4.41 6.42 -18.06
N ALA A 120 -4.64 6.75 -19.33
CA ALA A 120 -3.57 6.72 -20.34
C ALA A 120 -2.42 7.68 -20.01
N TRP A 121 -2.75 8.88 -19.51
CA TRP A 121 -1.76 9.85 -19.06
C TRP A 121 -1.04 9.38 -17.79
N LYS A 122 -1.77 8.85 -16.81
CA LYS A 122 -1.23 8.27 -15.57
C LYS A 122 -0.20 7.19 -15.88
N ASP A 123 -0.53 6.26 -16.77
CA ASP A 123 0.35 5.14 -17.14
C ASP A 123 1.63 5.65 -17.83
N GLY A 124 1.49 6.64 -18.72
CA GLY A 124 2.63 7.32 -19.34
C GLY A 124 3.53 8.02 -18.32
N TYR A 125 2.95 8.72 -17.35
CA TYR A 125 3.69 9.39 -16.29
C TYR A 125 4.44 8.38 -15.40
N ILE A 126 3.79 7.27 -15.03
CA ILE A 126 4.42 6.20 -14.24
C ILE A 126 5.57 5.56 -15.02
N ALA A 127 5.40 5.32 -16.33
CA ALA A 127 6.46 4.77 -17.17
C ALA A 127 7.68 5.72 -17.25
N GLN A 128 7.45 7.03 -17.34
CA GLN A 128 8.50 8.04 -17.27
C GLN A 128 9.22 8.00 -15.90
N ALA A 129 8.46 7.96 -14.80
CA ALA A 129 9.02 7.94 -13.46
C ALA A 129 9.86 6.67 -13.19
N ARG A 130 9.48 5.53 -13.76
CA ARG A 130 10.28 4.29 -13.69
C ARG A 130 11.64 4.39 -14.38
N ARG A 131 11.74 5.21 -15.44
CA ARG A 131 12.98 5.38 -16.21
C ARG A 131 13.91 6.42 -15.59
N ASN A 132 13.33 7.53 -15.13
CA ASN A 132 14.09 8.75 -14.78
C ASN A 132 13.98 9.14 -13.30
N GLY A 133 13.20 8.41 -12.51
CA GLY A 133 12.84 8.79 -11.14
C GLY A 133 11.61 9.70 -11.09
N TRP A 134 11.12 9.95 -9.88
CA TRP A 134 10.00 10.85 -9.64
C TRP A 134 10.42 12.30 -9.81
N ASN A 135 9.53 13.12 -10.36
CA ASN A 135 9.72 14.57 -10.38
C ASN A 135 9.47 15.17 -8.99
N THR A 136 9.72 16.48 -8.85
CA THR A 136 9.22 17.25 -7.70
C THR A 136 7.70 17.41 -7.79
N TRP A 137 7.05 17.70 -6.65
CA TRP A 137 5.62 17.97 -6.60
C TRP A 137 5.24 19.15 -7.52
N ASN A 138 6.02 20.23 -7.50
CA ASN A 138 5.79 21.41 -8.33
C ASN A 138 5.85 21.10 -9.84
N THR A 139 6.82 20.28 -10.28
CA THR A 139 6.91 19.85 -11.68
C THR A 139 5.73 18.96 -12.06
N PHE A 140 5.31 18.07 -11.16
CA PHE A 140 4.11 17.26 -11.38
C PHE A 140 2.86 18.12 -11.56
N GLU A 141 2.62 19.09 -10.67
CA GLU A 141 1.48 20.02 -10.78
C GLU A 141 1.51 20.79 -12.10
N THR A 142 2.67 21.27 -12.51
CA THR A 142 2.85 21.99 -13.78
C THR A 142 2.47 21.11 -14.97
N VAL A 143 2.99 19.88 -15.04
CA VAL A 143 2.69 18.96 -16.16
C VAL A 143 1.22 18.56 -16.14
N LEU A 144 0.64 18.33 -14.96
CA LEU A 144 -0.77 18.01 -14.81
C LEU A 144 -1.66 19.16 -15.29
N GLN A 145 -1.37 20.39 -14.87
CA GLN A 145 -2.08 21.59 -15.32
C GLN A 145 -1.91 21.81 -16.83
N GLN A 146 -0.71 21.70 -17.39
CA GLN A 146 -0.48 21.83 -18.84
C GLN A 146 -1.22 20.78 -19.66
N THR A 147 -1.40 19.57 -19.11
CA THR A 147 -2.11 18.49 -19.79
C THR A 147 -3.63 18.74 -19.78
N PHE A 148 -4.17 19.21 -18.66
CA PHE A 148 -5.61 19.26 -18.42
C PHE A 148 -6.22 20.68 -18.36
N GLN A 149 -5.45 21.76 -18.43
CA GLN A 149 -5.91 23.14 -18.62
C GLN A 149 -5.64 23.63 -20.05
N PRO A 150 -6.44 24.56 -20.61
CA PRO A 150 -6.11 25.21 -21.88
C PRO A 150 -4.84 26.06 -21.75
N ILE A 151 -4.01 26.04 -22.79
CA ILE A 151 -2.80 26.90 -22.94
C ILE A 151 -3.19 28.39 -23.16
N GLU A 152 -4.48 28.71 -23.25
CA GLU A 152 -4.98 29.96 -23.86
C GLU A 152 -4.86 31.25 -23.03
N GLU A 153 -4.26 31.24 -21.84
CA GLU A 153 -3.82 32.49 -21.18
C GLU A 153 -2.35 32.86 -21.45
N ALA A 154 -1.49 31.93 -21.90
CA ALA A 154 -0.09 32.26 -22.19
C ALA A 154 0.13 32.83 -23.60
N ALA A 155 -0.74 32.49 -24.58
CA ALA A 155 -0.60 32.92 -25.97
C ALA A 155 -1.47 34.14 -26.35
N THR A 156 -2.59 34.37 -25.66
CA THR A 156 -3.56 35.43 -26.03
C THR A 156 -3.20 36.82 -25.47
N ALA A 157 -2.20 36.93 -24.58
CA ALA A 157 -1.64 38.21 -24.14
C ALA A 157 -0.52 38.74 -25.05
N ALA A 158 0.12 37.88 -25.85
CA ALA A 158 1.22 38.26 -26.75
C ALA A 158 0.77 38.63 -28.17
N SER A 159 -0.52 38.43 -28.52
CA SER A 159 -1.06 38.71 -29.86
C SER A 159 -1.98 39.96 -29.92
N LYS A 160 -1.94 40.82 -28.90
CA LYS A 160 -2.73 42.06 -28.84
C LYS A 160 -1.92 43.33 -28.51
N LEU A 161 -0.60 43.33 -28.73
CA LEU A 161 0.22 44.54 -28.69
C LEU A 161 0.75 44.89 -30.10
#